data_AF-A0A9N8DCL5-F1
#
_entry.id   AF-A0A9N8DCL5-F1
#
_cell.length_a   1.000
_cell.length_b   1.000
_cell.length_c   1.000
_cell.angle_alpha   90.00
_cell.angle_beta   90.00
_cell.angle_gamma   90.00
#
_symmetry.space_group_name_H-M   'P 1'
#
loop_
_entity.id
_entity.type
_entity.pdbx_description
1 polymer ?
#
loop_
_entity_poly.entity_id
_entity_poly.type
_entity_poly.pdbx_seq_one_letter_code
_entity_poly.pdbx_strand_id
1 'polypeptide(L)'
;MISEVVNALLLTYFGTEYLLAEAGNLPKRKTQAFFYLVASVIFVNIFDRVTGAAEVINSLLQGFLHLPKVLFAAFAYVVALYFDCKKLQAALTVKTFLPLVGKAFLRVLPAYPFLAVVISFGFMIVINIFEALHIPLEYLNWPIYYGTLYGPFSFVYWKVKERVVDDSYHTLPTKTPW
;
A
#
# COMPACT_ATOMS: atom_id res chain seq x y z
N MET A 1 -11.48 9.75 7.10
CA MET A 1 -10.26 9.17 7.71
C MET A 1 -10.18 7.64 7.70
N ILE A 2 -11.07 6.86 8.34
CA ILE A 2 -11.01 5.38 8.24
C ILE A 2 -11.35 4.91 6.81
N SER A 3 -12.35 5.51 6.19
CA SER A 3 -12.66 5.33 4.77
C SER A 3 -11.46 5.67 3.88
N GLU A 4 -10.71 6.74 4.18
CA GLU A 4 -9.47 7.07 3.44
C GLU A 4 -8.38 6.01 3.59
N VAL A 5 -8.16 5.49 4.81
CA VAL A 5 -7.19 4.41 5.07
C VAL A 5 -7.57 3.14 4.30
N VAL A 6 -8.84 2.75 4.33
CA VAL A 6 -9.35 1.58 3.60
C VAL A 6 -9.22 1.80 2.10
N ASN A 7 -9.63 2.95 1.58
CA ASN A 7 -9.52 3.31 0.17
C ASN A 7 -8.06 3.26 -0.28
N ALA A 8 -7.14 3.71 0.56
CA ALA A 8 -5.73 3.74 0.22
C ALA A 8 -5.05 2.36 0.30
N LEU A 9 -5.43 1.52 1.27
CA LEU A 9 -4.98 0.11 1.29
C LEU A 9 -5.45 -0.63 0.04
N LEU A 10 -6.69 -0.38 -0.39
CA LEU A 10 -7.22 -0.93 -1.63
C LEU A 10 -6.48 -0.37 -2.84
N LEU A 11 -6.34 0.95 -2.98
CA LEU A 11 -5.61 1.59 -4.09
C LEU A 11 -4.15 1.11 -4.19
N THR A 12 -3.46 0.96 -3.06
CA THR A 12 -2.06 0.48 -3.04
C THR A 12 -1.97 -0.97 -3.49
N TYR A 13 -2.87 -1.84 -2.99
CA TYR A 13 -2.95 -3.25 -3.41
C TYR A 13 -3.24 -3.39 -4.91
N PHE A 14 -4.18 -2.61 -5.43
CA PHE A 14 -4.57 -2.70 -6.85
C PHE A 14 -3.57 -2.04 -7.80
N GLY A 15 -2.94 -0.93 -7.41
CA GLY A 15 -1.87 -0.32 -8.18
C GLY A 15 -0.67 -1.26 -8.34
N THR A 16 -0.32 -1.99 -7.28
CA THR A 16 0.75 -3.00 -7.34
C THR A 16 0.35 -4.23 -8.14
N GLU A 17 -0.88 -4.74 -8.02
CA GLU A 17 -1.38 -5.83 -8.87
C GLU A 17 -1.46 -5.45 -10.35
N TYR A 18 -1.89 -4.22 -10.68
CA TYR A 18 -1.93 -3.71 -12.05
C TYR A 18 -0.53 -3.64 -12.67
N LEU A 19 0.43 -3.03 -11.97
CA LEU A 19 1.83 -2.94 -12.42
C LEU A 19 2.46 -4.34 -12.62
N LEU A 20 2.12 -5.30 -11.76
CA LEU A 20 2.61 -6.68 -11.87
C LEU A 20 1.93 -7.47 -13.00
N ALA A 21 0.67 -7.19 -13.30
CA ALA A 21 -0.04 -7.77 -14.44
C ALA A 21 0.48 -7.21 -15.77
N GLU A 22 0.76 -5.90 -15.84
CA GLU A 22 1.34 -5.25 -17.00
C GLU A 22 2.78 -5.72 -17.27
N ALA A 23 3.54 -6.04 -16.22
CA ALA A 23 4.86 -6.66 -16.32
C ALA A 23 4.83 -8.14 -16.82
N GLY A 24 3.66 -8.67 -17.20
CA GLY A 24 3.54 -9.93 -17.95
C GLY A 24 3.41 -11.21 -17.12
N ASN A 25 3.29 -11.12 -15.79
CA ASN A 25 3.31 -12.29 -14.89
C ASN A 25 1.93 -12.81 -14.43
N LEU A 26 0.80 -12.23 -14.85
CA LEU A 26 -0.53 -12.68 -14.39
C LEU A 26 -1.61 -12.70 -15.50
N PRO A 27 -2.54 -13.68 -15.48
CA PRO A 27 -3.59 -13.83 -16.50
C PRO A 27 -4.66 -12.71 -16.44
N LYS A 28 -5.09 -12.23 -17.62
CA LYS A 28 -6.05 -11.13 -17.87
C LYS A 28 -7.43 -11.21 -17.20
N ARG A 29 -7.76 -12.29 -16.47
CA ARG A 29 -9.08 -12.49 -15.82
C ARG A 29 -9.34 -11.56 -14.62
N LYS A 30 -8.34 -10.78 -14.17
CA LYS A 30 -8.44 -9.88 -13.00
C LYS A 30 -9.01 -8.49 -13.28
N THR A 31 -9.21 -8.08 -14.54
CA THR A 31 -9.71 -6.73 -14.89
C THR A 31 -11.16 -6.50 -14.45
N GLN A 32 -12.01 -7.54 -14.43
CA GLN A 32 -13.39 -7.43 -13.91
C GLN A 32 -13.43 -7.26 -12.39
N ALA A 33 -12.52 -7.90 -11.65
CA ALA A 33 -12.42 -7.75 -10.21
C ALA A 33 -12.04 -6.30 -9.80
N PHE A 34 -11.22 -5.62 -10.62
CA PHE A 34 -10.92 -4.21 -10.44
C PHE A 34 -12.17 -3.33 -10.54
N PHE A 35 -13.02 -3.54 -11.55
CA PHE A 35 -14.25 -2.76 -11.73
C PHE A 35 -15.25 -2.95 -10.59
N TYR A 36 -15.53 -4.19 -10.16
CA TYR A 36 -16.45 -4.44 -9.04
C TYR A 36 -15.97 -3.82 -7.73
N LEU A 37 -14.66 -3.67 -7.57
CA LEU A 37 -14.06 -3.16 -6.35
C LEU A 37 -13.91 -1.64 -6.36
N VAL A 38 -13.61 -1.03 -7.51
CA VAL A 38 -13.77 0.42 -7.69
C VAL A 38 -15.23 0.81 -7.40
N ALA A 39 -16.18 0.03 -7.91
CA ALA A 39 -17.60 0.22 -7.60
C ALA A 39 -17.91 0.05 -6.11
N SER A 40 -17.29 -0.92 -5.41
CA SER A 40 -17.49 -1.09 -3.96
C SER A 40 -16.85 0.04 -3.15
N VAL A 41 -15.70 0.58 -3.56
CA VAL A 41 -15.05 1.73 -2.93
C VAL A 41 -15.89 3.00 -3.11
N ILE A 42 -16.43 3.22 -4.32
CA ILE A 42 -17.37 4.30 -4.60
C ILE A 42 -18.63 4.13 -3.75
N PHE A 43 -19.18 2.92 -3.68
CA PHE A 43 -20.37 2.62 -2.88
C PHE A 43 -20.13 2.87 -1.39
N VAL A 44 -19.00 2.41 -0.83
CA VAL A 44 -18.66 2.66 0.58
C VAL A 44 -18.49 4.15 0.85
N ASN A 45 -17.83 4.91 -0.03
CA ASN A 45 -17.73 6.37 0.14
C ASN A 45 -19.08 7.08 0.06
N ILE A 46 -19.96 6.67 -0.85
CA ILE A 46 -21.32 7.23 -0.96
C ILE A 46 -22.13 6.87 0.28
N PHE A 47 -22.09 5.60 0.70
CA PHE A 47 -22.77 5.11 1.89
C PHE A 47 -22.30 5.85 3.14
N ASP A 48 -20.99 6.00 3.32
CA ASP A 48 -20.39 6.72 4.45
C ASP A 48 -20.81 8.20 4.49
N ARG A 49 -20.91 8.86 3.33
CA ARG A 49 -21.45 10.23 3.19
C ARG A 49 -22.94 10.33 3.52
N VAL A 50 -23.72 9.29 3.24
CA VAL A 50 -25.18 9.29 3.44
C VAL A 50 -25.55 8.92 4.88
N THR A 51 -24.83 7.97 5.49
CA THR A 51 -25.16 7.46 6.83
C THR A 51 -24.42 8.18 7.96
N GLY A 52 -23.37 8.97 7.65
CA GLY A 52 -22.55 9.62 8.68
C GLY A 52 -21.83 8.63 9.60
N ALA A 53 -21.68 7.37 9.17
CA ALA A 53 -21.16 6.29 10.00
C ALA A 53 -19.70 6.54 10.41
N ALA A 54 -18.88 7.10 9.50
CA ALA A 54 -17.53 7.53 9.83
C ALA A 54 -17.48 8.65 10.86
N GLU A 55 -18.48 9.53 10.95
CA GLU A 55 -18.52 10.60 11.95
C GLU A 55 -18.77 10.03 13.35
N VAL A 56 -19.66 9.04 13.47
CA VAL A 56 -19.93 8.32 14.73
C VAL A 56 -18.71 7.49 15.16
N ILE A 57 -18.04 6.81 14.22
CA ILE A 57 -16.83 6.05 14.54
C ILE A 57 -15.65 6.99 14.85
N ASN A 58 -15.53 8.14 14.16
CA ASN A 58 -14.50 9.13 14.47
C ASN A 58 -14.73 9.78 15.82
N SER A 59 -15.97 10.11 16.20
CA SER A 59 -16.28 10.73 17.49
C SER A 59 -16.06 9.77 18.65
N LEU A 60 -16.36 8.47 18.48
CA LEU A 60 -16.02 7.42 19.45
C LEU A 60 -14.50 7.21 19.61
N LEU A 61 -13.71 7.48 18.56
CA LEU A 61 -12.25 7.27 18.54
C LEU A 61 -11.42 8.56 18.72
N GLN A 62 -12.05 9.74 18.81
CA GLN A 62 -11.35 11.04 18.86
C GLN A 62 -10.71 11.33 20.23
N GLY A 63 -11.14 10.67 21.30
CA GLY A 63 -10.72 11.01 22.66
C GLY A 63 -9.43 10.36 23.17
N PHE A 64 -8.98 9.22 22.62
CA PHE A 64 -8.06 8.35 23.39
C PHE A 64 -7.00 7.56 22.62
N LEU A 65 -6.46 8.08 21.50
CA LEU A 65 -5.17 7.75 20.84
C LEU A 65 -5.35 7.59 19.32
N HIS A 66 -4.62 8.38 18.53
CA HIS A 66 -4.45 8.13 17.09
C HIS A 66 -3.68 6.82 16.80
N LEU A 67 -3.00 6.28 17.81
CA LEU A 67 -2.20 5.07 17.77
C LEU A 67 -3.00 3.82 17.31
N PRO A 68 -4.17 3.46 17.89
CA PRO A 68 -4.97 2.32 17.42
C PRO A 68 -5.33 2.38 15.93
N LYS A 69 -5.57 3.57 15.36
CA LYS A 69 -5.88 3.71 13.93
C LYS A 69 -4.68 3.35 13.06
N VAL A 70 -3.50 3.85 13.42
CA VAL A 70 -2.24 3.53 12.72
C VAL A 70 -1.90 2.05 12.87
N LEU A 71 -2.05 1.50 14.08
CA LEU A 71 -1.82 0.08 14.34
C LEU A 71 -2.78 -0.82 13.55
N PHE A 72 -4.06 -0.43 13.46
CA PHE A 72 -5.04 -1.15 12.65
C PHE A 72 -4.68 -1.12 11.16
N ALA A 73 -4.32 0.06 10.64
CA ALA A 73 -3.88 0.21 9.25
C ALA A 73 -2.64 -0.65 8.95
N ALA A 74 -1.64 -0.61 9.84
CA ALA A 74 -0.44 -1.42 9.72
C ALA A 74 -0.74 -2.92 9.77
N PHE A 75 -1.63 -3.34 10.68
CA PHE A 75 -2.07 -4.73 10.78
C PHE A 75 -2.79 -5.18 9.50
N ALA A 76 -3.77 -4.40 9.04
CA ALA A 76 -4.51 -4.68 7.81
C ALA A 76 -3.58 -4.78 6.59
N TYR A 77 -2.60 -3.88 6.49
CA TYR A 77 -1.56 -3.91 5.47
C TYR A 77 -0.73 -5.21 5.52
N VAL A 78 -0.25 -5.61 6.69
CA VAL A 78 0.55 -6.84 6.86
C VAL A 78 -0.28 -8.09 6.51
N VAL A 79 -1.54 -8.13 6.90
CA VAL A 79 -2.47 -9.22 6.58
C VAL A 79 -2.73 -9.29 5.07
N ALA A 80 -3.00 -8.16 4.42
CA ALA A 80 -3.19 -8.10 2.98
C ALA A 80 -1.95 -8.58 2.22
N LEU A 81 -0.76 -8.10 2.62
CA LEU A 81 0.53 -8.52 2.06
C LEU A 81 0.77 -10.03 2.27
N TYR A 82 0.42 -10.58 3.44
CA TYR A 82 0.54 -12.02 3.70
C TYR A 82 -0.31 -12.84 2.74
N PHE A 83 -1.60 -12.50 2.59
CA PHE A 83 -2.49 -13.23 1.68
C PHE A 83 -2.03 -13.13 0.24
N ASP A 84 -1.47 -11.99 -0.14
CA ASP A 84 -0.94 -11.80 -1.48
C ASP A 84 0.31 -12.65 -1.74
N CYS A 85 1.26 -12.64 -0.81
CA CYS A 85 2.43 -13.52 -0.86
C CYS A 85 2.05 -15.01 -0.81
N LYS A 86 1.01 -15.38 -0.05
CA LYS A 86 0.52 -16.75 0.04
C LYS A 86 -0.10 -17.25 -1.26
N LYS A 87 -0.68 -16.37 -2.08
CA LYS A 87 -1.14 -16.72 -3.44
C LYS A 87 0.03 -17.09 -4.36
N LEU A 88 1.21 -16.50 -4.16
CA LEU A 88 2.41 -16.78 -4.92
C LEU A 88 3.14 -18.02 -4.40
N GLN A 89 3.21 -18.19 -3.07
CA GLN A 89 3.87 -19.32 -2.42
C GLN A 89 2.92 -19.97 -1.41
N ALA A 90 2.25 -21.05 -1.81
CA ALA A 90 1.24 -21.72 -0.97
C ALA A 90 1.81 -22.30 0.34
N ALA A 91 3.10 -22.66 0.36
CA ALA A 91 3.81 -23.18 1.53
C ALA A 91 4.20 -22.09 2.55
N LEU A 92 3.96 -20.81 2.25
CA LEU A 92 4.33 -19.70 3.12
C LEU A 92 3.52 -19.75 4.42
N THR A 93 4.24 -19.75 5.55
CA THR A 93 3.66 -19.74 6.89
C THR A 93 3.84 -18.37 7.54
N VAL A 94 2.91 -17.98 8.43
CA VAL A 94 3.01 -16.69 9.15
C VAL A 94 4.34 -16.55 9.90
N LYS A 95 4.84 -17.66 10.47
CA LYS A 95 6.11 -17.72 11.20
C LYS A 95 7.33 -17.37 10.34
N THR A 96 7.31 -17.71 9.06
CA THR A 96 8.39 -17.40 8.11
C THR A 96 8.20 -16.02 7.48
N PHE A 97 6.95 -15.62 7.25
CA PHE A 97 6.59 -14.33 6.66
C PHE A 97 6.88 -13.13 7.58
N LEU A 98 6.49 -13.18 8.85
CA LEU A 98 6.62 -12.03 9.76
C LEU A 98 8.08 -11.52 9.91
N PRO A 99 9.08 -12.41 10.08
CA PRO A 99 10.49 -11.99 10.10
C PRO A 99 10.95 -11.34 8.79
N LEU A 100 10.42 -11.74 7.63
CA LEU A 100 10.74 -11.12 6.34
C LEU A 100 10.21 -9.69 6.28
N VAL A 101 8.97 -9.48 6.73
CA VAL A 101 8.37 -8.14 6.85
C VAL A 101 9.19 -7.28 7.80
N GLY A 102 9.53 -7.80 8.97
CA GLY A 102 10.35 -7.08 9.96
C GLY A 102 11.71 -6.67 9.41
N LYS A 103 12.43 -7.58 8.74
CA LYS A 103 13.73 -7.30 8.11
C LYS A 103 13.61 -6.25 6.99
N ALA A 104 12.59 -6.37 6.13
CA ALA A 104 12.35 -5.39 5.08
C ALA A 104 12.05 -4.01 5.67
N PHE A 105 11.20 -3.95 6.70
CA PHE A 105 10.86 -2.71 7.39
C PHE A 105 12.09 -2.07 8.05
N LEU A 106 12.90 -2.84 8.77
CA LEU A 106 14.15 -2.35 9.38
C LEU A 106 15.16 -1.83 8.35
N ARG A 107 15.18 -2.39 7.14
CA ARG A 107 16.02 -1.90 6.04
C ARG A 107 15.50 -0.57 5.46
N VAL A 108 14.19 -0.35 5.48
CA VAL A 108 13.56 0.89 4.99
C VAL A 108 13.61 2.00 6.02
N LEU A 109 13.58 1.67 7.32
CA LEU A 109 13.62 2.62 8.41
C LEU A 109 14.73 3.69 8.29
N PRO A 110 16.01 3.35 8.03
CA PRO A 110 17.06 4.35 7.85
C PRO A 110 16.96 5.11 6.53
N ALA A 111 16.31 4.56 5.50
CA ALA A 111 16.10 5.24 4.23
C ALA A 111 14.97 6.27 4.29
N TYR A 112 14.04 6.14 5.25
CA TYR A 112 12.86 6.99 5.36
C TYR A 112 13.16 8.49 5.49
N PRO A 113 14.11 8.93 6.35
CA PRO A 113 14.46 10.35 6.42
C PRO A 113 15.01 10.89 5.10
N PHE A 114 15.83 10.11 4.40
CA PHE A 114 16.39 10.51 3.10
C PHE A 114 15.32 10.58 2.02
N LEU A 115 14.43 9.58 1.96
CA LEU A 115 13.27 9.59 1.07
C LEU A 115 12.38 10.80 1.33
N ALA A 116 12.11 11.12 2.60
CA ALA A 116 11.31 12.28 2.96
C ALA A 116 11.95 13.59 2.48
N VAL A 117 13.28 13.73 2.61
CA VAL A 117 14.02 14.90 2.09
C VAL A 117 13.95 14.97 0.57
N VAL A 118 14.22 13.87 -0.13
CA VAL A 118 14.16 13.84 -1.61
C VAL A 118 12.75 14.15 -2.12
N ILE A 119 11.72 13.56 -1.51
CA ILE A 119 10.32 13.82 -1.86
C ILE A 119 9.97 15.29 -1.59
N SER A 120 10.42 15.86 -0.47
CA SER A 120 10.23 17.28 -0.15
C SER A 120 10.88 18.20 -1.17
N PHE A 121 12.12 17.91 -1.58
CA PHE A 121 12.80 18.67 -2.65
C PHE A 121 12.05 18.57 -3.98
N GLY A 122 11.57 17.38 -4.35
CA GLY A 122 10.75 17.18 -5.54
C GLY A 122 9.47 18.02 -5.50
N PHE A 123 8.73 17.97 -4.38
CA PHE A 123 7.51 18.77 -4.23
C PHE A 123 7.77 20.27 -4.19
N MET A 124 8.91 20.73 -3.66
CA MET A 124 9.28 22.15 -3.73
C MET A 124 9.34 22.64 -5.17
N ILE A 125 9.91 21.85 -6.09
CA ILE A 125 9.95 22.18 -7.52
C ILE A 125 8.52 22.22 -8.09
N VAL A 126 7.68 21.23 -7.77
CA VAL A 126 6.30 21.18 -8.28
C VAL A 126 5.46 22.34 -7.75
N ILE A 127 5.61 22.71 -6.48
CA ILE A 127 4.94 23.86 -5.86
C ILE A 127 5.33 25.14 -6.61
N ASN A 128 6.63 25.38 -6.84
CA ASN A 128 7.09 26.54 -7.60
C ASN A 128 6.49 26.61 -9.01
N ILE A 129 6.33 25.46 -9.69
CA ILE A 129 5.68 25.40 -11.00
C ILE A 129 4.19 25.77 -10.90
N PHE A 130 3.48 25.22 -9.91
CA PHE A 130 2.06 25.52 -9.70
C PHE A 130 1.85 27.00 -9.36
N GLU A 131 2.71 27.58 -8.53
CA GLU A 131 2.69 29.00 -8.20
C GLU A 131 2.95 29.86 -9.44
N ALA A 132 3.96 29.52 -10.25
CA ALA A 132 4.24 30.24 -11.50
C ALA A 132 3.04 30.21 -12.48
N LEU A 133 2.31 29.09 -12.51
CA LEU A 133 1.12 28.90 -13.34
C LEU A 133 -0.18 29.40 -12.68
N HIS A 134 -0.12 29.94 -11.46
CA HIS A 134 -1.28 30.39 -10.68
C HIS A 134 -2.34 29.27 -10.48
N ILE A 135 -1.90 28.01 -10.35
CA ILE A 135 -2.77 26.86 -10.11
C ILE A 135 -2.99 26.71 -8.59
N PRO A 136 -4.23 26.46 -8.11
CA PRO A 136 -4.48 26.23 -6.70
C PRO A 136 -3.63 25.08 -6.11
N LEU A 137 -2.90 25.36 -5.04
CA LEU A 137 -2.03 24.38 -4.37
C LEU A 137 -2.80 23.25 -3.67
N GLU A 138 -4.12 23.39 -3.50
CA GLU A 138 -4.99 22.37 -2.91
C GLU A 138 -4.94 21.04 -3.68
N TYR A 139 -4.70 21.09 -5.00
CA TYR A 139 -4.53 19.90 -5.83
C TYR A 139 -3.25 19.12 -5.50
N LEU A 140 -2.25 19.76 -4.92
CA LEU A 140 -0.98 19.14 -4.48
C LEU A 140 -1.09 18.42 -3.14
N ASN A 141 -2.09 18.75 -2.32
CA ASN A 141 -2.28 18.10 -1.02
C ASN A 141 -2.44 16.58 -1.16
N TRP A 142 -3.18 16.13 -2.18
CA TRP A 142 -3.39 14.71 -2.42
C TRP A 142 -2.11 13.98 -2.85
N PRO A 143 -1.36 14.39 -3.89
CA PRO A 143 -0.06 13.81 -4.23
C PRO A 143 0.94 13.84 -3.09
N ILE A 144 1.02 14.93 -2.32
CA ILE A 144 1.93 15.04 -1.18
C ILE A 144 1.53 14.00 -0.13
N TYR A 145 0.26 13.98 0.27
CA TYR A 145 -0.27 13.03 1.24
C TYR A 145 -0.04 11.60 0.79
N TYR A 146 -0.43 11.26 -0.45
CA TYR A 146 -0.31 9.88 -0.93
C TYR A 146 1.16 9.48 -1.18
N GLY A 147 1.97 10.36 -1.75
CA GLY A 147 3.37 10.08 -2.07
C GLY A 147 4.23 9.91 -0.81
N THR A 148 4.12 10.83 0.14
CA THR A 148 4.91 10.75 1.39
C THR A 148 4.43 9.63 2.31
N LEU A 149 3.10 9.41 2.41
CA LEU A 149 2.57 8.39 3.30
C LEU A 149 2.72 6.99 2.70
N TYR A 150 2.31 6.75 1.45
CA TYR A 150 2.25 5.39 0.88
C TYR A 150 3.49 4.98 0.10
N GLY A 151 4.33 5.91 -0.35
CA GLY A 151 5.57 5.59 -1.06
C GLY A 151 6.45 4.61 -0.29
N PRO A 152 6.76 4.89 0.99
CA PRO A 152 7.57 3.98 1.82
C PRO A 152 6.92 2.61 2.04
N PHE A 153 5.61 2.56 2.28
CA PHE A 153 4.90 1.27 2.42
C PHE A 153 4.90 0.48 1.12
N SER A 154 4.72 1.13 -0.03
CA SER A 154 4.80 0.50 -1.34
C SER A 154 6.19 -0.12 -1.59
N PHE A 155 7.25 0.54 -1.12
CA PHE A 155 8.61 0.00 -1.21
C PHE A 155 8.81 -1.20 -0.28
N VAL A 156 8.31 -1.16 0.96
CA VAL A 156 8.31 -2.33 1.87
C VAL A 156 7.55 -3.50 1.25
N TYR A 157 6.35 -3.22 0.71
CA TYR A 157 5.51 -4.20 0.02
C TYR A 157 6.31 -4.90 -1.07
N TRP A 158 6.92 -4.11 -1.96
CA TRP A 158 7.70 -4.62 -3.08
C TRP A 158 8.88 -5.47 -2.61
N LYS A 159 9.65 -5.01 -1.62
CA LYS A 159 10.83 -5.74 -1.10
C LYS A 159 10.47 -7.05 -0.42
N VAL A 160 9.37 -7.10 0.32
CA VAL A 160 8.90 -8.36 0.92
C VAL A 160 8.47 -9.33 -0.17
N LYS A 161 7.71 -8.86 -1.16
CA LYS A 161 7.20 -9.68 -2.25
C LYS A 161 8.32 -10.23 -3.14
N GLU A 162 9.28 -9.39 -3.52
CA GLU A 162 10.51 -9.77 -4.23
C GLU A 162 11.23 -10.91 -3.49
N ARG A 163 11.40 -10.78 -2.17
CA ARG A 163 12.09 -11.80 -1.37
C ARG A 163 11.34 -13.14 -1.29
N VAL A 164 10.03 -13.11 -1.13
CA VAL A 164 9.19 -14.32 -1.12
C VAL A 164 9.24 -15.05 -2.47
N VAL A 165 9.26 -14.28 -3.56
CA VAL A 165 9.38 -14.82 -4.92
C VAL A 165 10.77 -15.44 -5.14
N ASP A 166 11.85 -14.75 -4.76
CA ASP A 166 13.22 -15.27 -4.87
C ASP A 166 13.42 -16.57 -4.10
N ASP A 167 12.96 -16.64 -2.85
CA ASP A 167 13.06 -17.85 -2.01
C ASP A 167 12.27 -19.02 -2.61
N SER A 168 11.21 -18.75 -3.38
CA SER A 168 10.44 -19.77 -4.09
C SER A 168 11.20 -20.36 -5.28
N TYR A 169 12.04 -19.58 -5.97
CA TYR A 169 12.84 -20.09 -7.09
C TYR A 169 14.02 -20.96 -6.63
N HIS A 170 14.58 -20.70 -5.45
CA HIS A 170 15.70 -21.46 -4.90
C HIS A 170 15.32 -22.80 -4.26
N THR A 171 14.03 -23.07 -4.06
CA THR A 171 13.54 -24.34 -3.49
C THR A 171 13.18 -25.39 -4.54
N LEU A 172 13.28 -25.06 -5.84
CA LEU A 172 13.23 -26.07 -6.89
C LEU A 172 14.52 -26.92 -6.82
N PRO A 173 14.42 -28.26 -6.78
CA PRO A 173 15.61 -29.10 -6.82
C PRO A 173 16.35 -28.79 -8.13
N THR A 174 17.59 -28.31 -8.00
CA THR A 174 18.55 -28.34 -9.09
C THR A 174 18.54 -29.76 -9.62
N LYS A 175 18.12 -29.94 -10.87
CA LYS A 175 18.15 -31.23 -11.56
C LYS A 175 19.47 -31.90 -11.20
N THR A 176 19.39 -33.05 -10.53
CA THR A 176 20.55 -33.91 -10.30
C THR A 176 21.25 -34.07 -11.65
N PRO A 177 22.57 -33.82 -11.73
CA PRO A 177 23.31 -34.16 -12.92
C PRO A 177 23.20 -35.67 -13.08
N TRP A 178 22.45 -36.09 -14.10
CA TRP A 178 22.52 -37.45 -14.64
C TRP A 178 23.73 -37.52 -15.55
#